data_AF-A0A4R2TVG2-F1
#
_entry.id   AF-A0A4R2TVG2-F1
#
_cell.length_a   1.000
_cell.length_b   1.000
_cell.length_c   1.000
_cell.angle_alpha   90.00
_cell.angle_beta   90.00
_cell.angle_gamma   90.00
#
_symmetry.space_group_name_H-M   'P 1'
#
loop_
_entity.id
_entity.type
_entity.pdbx_description
1 polymer ?
#
loop_
_entity_poly.entity_id
_entity_poly.type
_entity_poly.pdbx_seq_one_letter_code
_entity_poly.pdbx_strand_id
1 'polypeptide(L)'
;MNFTNGKELLELCSLHNKKIHEIMLEKEMKYTGVSEDLIIIKLQESLKIMKDSITVGIKQEVKSLSGLIGGEAKKIYERNIREKSVCGPLMSKAISRSMAVLEVNSAMGKIVAAPTAGSSGIIPGVFITVSEEFGFSDDELVKALLTASAIGFIITRNATVAGAEGGCQAETGSAAAMAAGAIVELMGGTPEKALDAASFTIKNTLGLVCDPIAGLVEAPCQMRNAIGSANALISAEMALAGVKSIIPFDEVVDTMYRVGKCMPMELRETAMGGLAATPTGKRIMKEILEKELS
;
A
#
# COMPACT_ATOMS: atom_id res chain seq x y z
N MET A 1 10.98 -20.63 -10.02
CA MET A 1 11.13 -19.82 -11.26
C MET A 1 11.86 -18.51 -10.95
N ASN A 2 12.46 -17.81 -11.92
CA ASN A 2 13.17 -16.56 -11.63
C ASN A 2 12.78 -15.46 -12.64
N PHE A 3 12.23 -14.36 -12.13
CA PHE A 3 12.00 -13.11 -12.86
C PHE A 3 12.64 -11.95 -12.12
N THR A 4 12.93 -10.88 -12.86
CA THR A 4 13.52 -9.63 -12.38
C THR A 4 12.72 -8.40 -12.79
N ASN A 5 11.83 -8.52 -13.78
CA ASN A 5 10.97 -7.46 -14.29
C ASN A 5 9.58 -8.02 -14.65
N GLY A 6 8.64 -7.12 -14.94
CA GLY A 6 7.26 -7.44 -15.30
C GLY A 6 7.15 -8.22 -16.61
N LYS A 7 7.97 -7.90 -17.62
CA LYS A 7 8.01 -8.65 -18.86
C LYS A 7 8.35 -10.14 -18.64
N GLU A 8 9.41 -10.43 -17.89
CA GLU A 8 9.82 -11.80 -17.53
C GLU A 8 8.74 -12.52 -16.71
N LEU A 9 8.07 -11.79 -15.81
CA LEU A 9 6.95 -12.35 -15.04
C LEU A 9 5.79 -12.77 -15.97
N LEU A 10 5.41 -11.93 -16.93
CA LEU A 10 4.37 -12.26 -17.92
C LEU A 10 4.76 -13.43 -18.81
N GLU A 11 6.02 -13.47 -19.27
CA GLU A 11 6.55 -14.58 -20.06
C GLU A 11 6.46 -15.91 -19.29
N LEU A 12 6.80 -15.93 -18.00
CA LEU A 12 6.68 -17.12 -17.15
C LEU A 12 5.22 -17.53 -16.92
N CYS A 13 4.33 -16.56 -16.63
CA CYS A 13 2.90 -16.84 -16.50
C CYS A 13 2.33 -17.48 -17.78
N SER A 14 2.70 -16.95 -18.94
CA SER A 14 2.27 -17.46 -20.24
C SER A 14 2.85 -18.85 -20.54
N LEU A 15 4.17 -19.02 -20.38
CA LEU A 15 4.88 -20.27 -20.69
C LEU A 15 4.39 -21.44 -19.83
N HIS A 16 4.08 -21.18 -18.57
CA HIS A 16 3.66 -22.21 -17.62
C HIS A 16 2.15 -22.29 -17.41
N ASN A 17 1.36 -21.42 -18.07
CA ASN A 17 -0.08 -21.26 -17.87
C ASN A 17 -0.44 -21.12 -16.38
N LYS A 18 0.27 -20.20 -15.70
CA LYS A 18 0.16 -19.97 -14.24
C LYS A 18 -0.19 -18.53 -13.93
N LYS A 19 -0.90 -18.35 -12.83
CA LYS A 19 -1.19 -17.05 -12.20
C LYS A 19 0.07 -16.48 -11.56
N ILE A 20 0.07 -15.18 -11.28
CA ILE A 20 1.22 -14.47 -10.68
C ILE A 20 1.56 -15.06 -9.31
N HIS A 21 0.55 -15.36 -8.47
CA HIS A 21 0.79 -15.93 -7.15
C HIS A 21 1.54 -17.28 -7.20
N GLU A 22 1.24 -18.11 -8.20
CA GLU A 22 1.90 -19.42 -8.38
C GLU A 22 3.38 -19.25 -8.77
N ILE A 23 3.67 -18.34 -9.71
CA ILE A 23 5.05 -18.02 -10.12
C ILE A 23 5.85 -17.46 -8.93
N MET A 24 5.23 -16.59 -8.12
CA MET A 24 5.88 -15.99 -6.95
C MET A 24 6.13 -17.01 -5.84
N LEU A 25 5.17 -17.89 -5.56
CA LEU A 25 5.30 -18.96 -4.58
C LEU A 25 6.49 -19.87 -4.92
N GLU A 26 6.58 -20.31 -6.18
CA GLU A 26 7.71 -21.14 -6.61
C GLU A 26 9.06 -20.42 -6.58
N LYS A 27 9.06 -19.11 -6.84
CA LYS A 27 10.26 -18.29 -6.69
C LYS A 27 10.68 -18.25 -5.23
N GLU A 28 9.74 -18.01 -4.31
CA GLU A 28 9.99 -17.91 -2.88
C GLU A 28 10.50 -19.24 -2.30
N MET A 29 9.86 -20.37 -2.65
CA MET A 29 10.31 -21.70 -2.27
C MET A 29 11.74 -21.98 -2.74
N LYS A 30 12.05 -21.63 -3.99
CA LYS A 30 13.40 -21.82 -4.55
C LYS A 30 14.45 -20.91 -3.89
N TYR A 31 14.07 -19.67 -3.56
CA TYR A 31 14.99 -18.69 -2.99
C TYR A 31 15.29 -18.99 -1.51
N THR A 32 14.28 -19.35 -0.74
CA THR A 32 14.40 -19.59 0.71
C THR A 32 14.73 -21.04 1.07
N GLY A 33 14.46 -21.99 0.17
CA GLY A 33 14.53 -23.42 0.46
C GLY A 33 13.42 -23.92 1.40
N VAL A 34 12.39 -23.09 1.65
CA VAL A 34 11.27 -23.38 2.54
C VAL A 34 10.13 -24.04 1.75
N SER A 35 9.39 -24.96 2.40
CA SER A 35 8.23 -25.60 1.79
C SER A 35 7.07 -24.63 1.58
N GLU A 36 6.18 -24.98 0.64
CA GLU A 36 4.94 -24.25 0.38
C GLU A 36 4.12 -24.02 1.66
N ASP A 37 3.85 -25.08 2.43
CA ASP A 37 3.06 -25.01 3.66
C ASP A 37 3.58 -23.95 4.65
N LEU A 38 4.90 -23.89 4.82
CA LEU A 38 5.52 -22.93 5.75
C LEU A 38 5.45 -21.48 5.24
N ILE A 39 5.51 -21.28 3.92
CA ILE A 39 5.29 -19.95 3.31
C ILE A 39 3.84 -19.53 3.51
N ILE A 40 2.88 -20.43 3.24
CA ILE A 40 1.46 -20.19 3.43
C ILE A 40 1.14 -19.86 4.89
N ILE A 41 1.69 -20.60 5.86
CA ILE A 41 1.51 -20.34 7.30
C ILE A 41 1.99 -18.92 7.68
N LYS A 42 3.16 -18.48 7.16
CA LYS A 42 3.67 -17.11 7.42
C LYS A 42 2.78 -16.03 6.83
N LEU A 43 2.23 -16.27 5.64
CA LEU A 43 1.30 -15.34 5.00
C LEU A 43 -0.04 -15.29 5.73
N GLN A 44 -0.53 -16.43 6.24
CA GLN A 44 -1.72 -16.49 7.09
C GLN A 44 -1.51 -15.71 8.41
N GLU A 45 -0.33 -15.81 9.03
CA GLU A 45 0.00 -15.00 10.20
C GLU A 45 0.01 -13.50 9.87
N SER A 46 0.60 -13.12 8.73
CA SER A 46 0.62 -11.74 8.26
C SER A 46 -0.80 -11.21 8.01
N LEU A 47 -1.65 -12.00 7.34
CA LEU A 47 -3.05 -11.67 7.10
C LEU A 47 -3.83 -11.52 8.40
N LYS A 48 -3.56 -12.36 9.40
CA LYS A 48 -4.18 -12.24 10.72
C LYS A 48 -3.81 -10.92 11.40
N ILE A 49 -2.52 -10.56 11.43
CA ILE A 49 -2.05 -9.28 12.01
C ILE A 49 -2.69 -8.09 11.27
N MET A 50 -2.77 -8.17 9.94
CA MET A 50 -3.46 -7.18 9.10
C MET A 50 -4.93 -7.00 9.52
N LYS A 51 -5.69 -8.08 9.71
CA LYS A 51 -7.10 -8.03 10.18
C LYS A 51 -7.23 -7.48 11.61
N ASP A 52 -6.34 -7.90 12.49
CA ASP A 52 -6.33 -7.48 13.89
C ASP A 52 -6.08 -5.96 13.99
N SER A 53 -5.08 -5.44 13.27
CA SER A 53 -4.77 -4.01 13.24
C SER A 53 -5.92 -3.14 12.73
N ILE A 54 -6.63 -3.59 11.67
CA ILE A 54 -7.87 -2.93 11.21
C ILE A 54 -8.90 -2.91 12.34
N THR A 55 -9.16 -4.07 12.94
CA THR A 55 -10.20 -4.24 13.97
C THR A 55 -9.94 -3.32 15.17
N VAL A 56 -8.68 -3.19 15.59
CA VAL A 56 -8.28 -2.28 16.66
C VAL A 56 -8.58 -0.84 16.27
N GLY A 57 -8.09 -0.36 15.12
CA GLY A 57 -8.22 1.06 14.75
C GLY A 57 -9.63 1.52 14.38
N ILE A 58 -10.54 0.64 13.93
CA ILE A 58 -11.94 1.04 13.67
C ILE A 58 -12.84 0.95 14.90
N LYS A 59 -12.50 0.14 15.92
CA LYS A 59 -13.32 -0.04 17.14
C LYS A 59 -12.89 0.85 18.29
N GLN A 60 -11.59 1.12 18.40
CA GLN A 60 -11.00 1.87 19.50
C GLN A 60 -10.56 3.25 19.03
N GLU A 61 -10.52 4.22 19.93
CA GLU A 61 -9.85 5.50 19.65
C GLU A 61 -8.35 5.33 19.88
N VAL A 62 -7.64 4.95 18.82
CA VAL A 62 -6.19 4.78 18.84
C VAL A 62 -5.55 6.14 18.61
N LYS A 63 -4.89 6.69 19.63
CA LYS A 63 -4.17 7.97 19.51
C LYS A 63 -2.68 7.70 19.31
N SER A 64 -2.11 8.42 18.35
CA SER A 64 -0.67 8.48 18.15
C SER A 64 0.07 8.98 19.40
N LEU A 65 1.37 8.65 19.51
CA LEU A 65 2.20 9.13 20.60
C LEU A 65 2.33 10.66 20.62
N SER A 66 2.40 11.29 19.44
CA SER A 66 2.48 12.75 19.32
C SER A 66 1.13 13.44 19.52
N GLY A 67 0.03 12.71 19.33
CA GLY A 67 -1.34 13.22 19.36
C GLY A 67 -1.77 13.95 18.09
N LEU A 68 -1.01 13.88 16.99
CA LEU A 68 -1.37 14.55 15.72
C LEU A 68 -2.54 13.86 15.02
N ILE A 69 -2.58 12.53 15.09
CA ILE A 69 -3.70 11.72 14.59
C ILE A 69 -4.27 10.78 15.66
N GLY A 70 -5.55 10.43 15.51
CA GLY A 70 -6.22 9.38 16.27
C GLY A 70 -7.75 9.47 16.23
N GLY A 71 -8.40 8.39 15.80
CA GLY A 71 -9.86 8.27 15.74
C GLY A 71 -10.50 8.80 14.45
N GLU A 72 -9.73 9.34 13.50
CA GLU A 72 -10.22 9.74 12.17
C GLU A 72 -10.77 8.54 11.40
N ALA A 73 -10.08 7.39 11.47
CA ALA A 73 -10.52 6.15 10.86
C ALA A 73 -11.91 5.73 11.36
N LYS A 74 -12.11 5.76 12.68
CA LYS A 74 -13.38 5.46 13.33
C LYS A 74 -14.48 6.45 12.92
N LYS A 75 -14.18 7.75 12.80
CA LYS A 75 -15.15 8.76 12.31
C LYS A 75 -15.67 8.41 10.91
N ILE A 76 -14.79 8.01 9.99
CA ILE A 76 -15.19 7.61 8.63
C ILE A 76 -15.99 6.31 8.65
N TYR A 77 -15.56 5.33 9.45
CA TYR A 77 -16.26 4.05 9.60
C TYR A 77 -17.69 4.24 10.13
N GLU A 78 -17.87 5.01 11.22
CA GLU A 78 -19.18 5.31 11.80
C GLU A 78 -20.06 6.11 10.85
N ARG A 79 -19.47 7.09 10.15
CA ARG A 79 -20.19 7.86 9.13
C ARG A 79 -20.75 6.95 8.04
N ASN A 80 -19.97 5.99 7.55
CA ASN A 80 -20.42 5.04 6.53
C ASN A 80 -21.60 4.16 6.98
N ILE A 81 -21.76 3.94 8.28
CA ILE A 81 -22.89 3.19 8.87
C ILE A 81 -24.12 4.10 8.99
N ARG A 82 -23.93 5.35 9.43
CA ARG A 82 -25.02 6.27 9.78
C ARG A 82 -25.53 7.09 8.60
N GLU A 83 -24.69 7.35 7.61
CA GLU A 83 -24.92 8.30 6.52
C GLU A 83 -24.52 7.74 5.15
N LYS A 84 -24.93 8.42 4.09
CA LYS A 84 -24.50 8.11 2.73
C LYS A 84 -23.02 8.48 2.54
N SER A 85 -22.20 7.52 2.13
CA SER A 85 -20.83 7.75 1.69
C SER A 85 -20.78 8.54 0.38
N VAL A 86 -19.90 9.54 0.29
CA VAL A 86 -19.65 10.33 -0.93
C VAL A 86 -19.02 9.46 -2.02
N CYS A 87 -18.15 8.53 -1.65
CA CYS A 87 -17.42 7.64 -2.57
C CYS A 87 -18.03 6.23 -2.64
N GLY A 88 -19.23 6.03 -2.10
CA GLY A 88 -19.85 4.72 -1.96
C GLY A 88 -19.33 3.91 -0.76
N PRO A 89 -20.08 2.88 -0.34
CA PRO A 89 -19.80 2.15 0.90
C PRO A 89 -18.51 1.34 0.85
N LEU A 90 -18.18 0.71 -0.28
CA LEU A 90 -16.95 -0.07 -0.47
C LEU A 90 -15.72 0.82 -0.29
N MET A 91 -15.65 1.93 -1.02
CA MET A 91 -14.53 2.86 -0.94
C MET A 91 -14.39 3.46 0.47
N SER A 92 -15.52 3.81 1.11
CA SER A 92 -15.49 4.34 2.48
C SER A 92 -14.96 3.33 3.50
N LYS A 93 -15.30 2.04 3.36
CA LYS A 93 -14.72 0.97 4.19
C LYS A 93 -13.21 0.89 3.95
N ALA A 94 -12.75 0.84 2.71
CA ALA A 94 -11.32 0.74 2.38
C ALA A 94 -10.50 1.92 2.93
N ILE A 95 -11.02 3.14 2.80
CA ILE A 95 -10.42 4.35 3.37
C ILE A 95 -10.35 4.25 4.91
N SER A 96 -11.47 3.94 5.58
CA SER A 96 -11.47 3.87 7.05
C SER A 96 -10.51 2.80 7.59
N ARG A 97 -10.42 1.64 6.92
CA ARG A 97 -9.55 0.54 7.33
C ARG A 97 -8.07 0.84 7.10
N SER A 98 -7.73 1.44 5.96
CA SER A 98 -6.34 1.82 5.68
C SER A 98 -5.84 2.90 6.64
N MET A 99 -6.70 3.87 6.98
CA MET A 99 -6.40 4.86 8.02
C MET A 99 -6.27 4.23 9.41
N ALA A 100 -7.12 3.25 9.75
CA ALA A 100 -7.09 2.55 11.04
C ALA A 100 -5.75 1.84 11.28
N VAL A 101 -5.23 1.15 10.28
CA VAL A 101 -3.92 0.49 10.39
C VAL A 101 -2.80 1.50 10.63
N LEU A 102 -2.85 2.68 9.98
CA LEU A 102 -1.84 3.69 10.23
C LEU A 102 -1.97 4.37 11.60
N GLU A 103 -3.19 4.51 12.15
CA GLU A 103 -3.37 4.94 13.54
C GLU A 103 -2.72 3.93 14.51
N VAL A 104 -2.91 2.63 14.27
CA VAL A 104 -2.25 1.56 15.05
C VAL A 104 -0.74 1.64 14.91
N ASN A 105 -0.20 1.83 13.71
CA ASN A 105 1.24 2.03 13.48
C ASN A 105 1.78 3.24 14.27
N SER A 106 1.05 4.37 14.23
CA SER A 106 1.45 5.62 14.88
C SER A 106 1.36 5.56 16.40
N ALA A 107 0.62 4.60 16.93
CA ALA A 107 0.55 4.27 18.35
C ALA A 107 1.53 3.13 18.75
N MET A 108 2.48 2.77 17.88
CA MET A 108 3.44 1.67 18.07
C MET A 108 2.77 0.29 18.26
N GLY A 109 1.57 0.11 17.73
CA GLY A 109 0.88 -1.17 17.70
C GLY A 109 1.47 -2.12 16.65
N LYS A 110 1.08 -3.40 16.75
CA LYS A 110 1.56 -4.45 15.82
C LYS A 110 0.89 -4.30 14.45
N ILE A 111 1.70 -4.10 13.41
CA ILE A 111 1.27 -4.01 12.00
C ILE A 111 2.15 -4.90 11.11
N VAL A 112 1.77 -5.04 9.83
CA VAL A 112 2.62 -5.64 8.79
C VAL A 112 3.05 -4.55 7.81
N ALA A 113 4.35 -4.42 7.58
CA ALA A 113 4.87 -3.49 6.58
C ALA A 113 4.48 -3.94 5.16
N ALA A 114 4.03 -2.99 4.32
CA ALA A 114 3.47 -3.29 3.00
C ALA A 114 3.60 -2.11 2.00
N PRO A 115 4.77 -1.87 1.38
CA PRO A 115 6.08 -2.48 1.70
C PRO A 115 6.76 -1.82 2.91
N THR A 116 6.34 -0.62 3.33
CA THR A 116 6.89 0.07 4.52
C THR A 116 5.84 0.17 5.62
N ALA A 117 6.27 0.61 6.81
CA ALA A 117 5.35 0.92 7.91
C ALA A 117 4.41 2.09 7.54
N GLY A 118 4.92 3.10 6.80
CA GLY A 118 4.15 4.27 6.38
C GLY A 118 3.07 4.01 5.33
N SER A 119 3.12 2.89 4.63
CA SER A 119 2.11 2.45 3.66
C SER A 119 1.34 1.19 4.10
N SER A 120 1.52 0.76 5.35
CA SER A 120 1.03 -0.53 5.87
C SER A 120 -0.48 -0.71 5.81
N GLY A 121 -1.26 0.36 5.71
CA GLY A 121 -2.72 0.30 5.68
C GLY A 121 -3.33 -0.01 4.31
N ILE A 122 -2.59 0.17 3.22
CA ILE A 122 -3.17 0.11 1.86
C ILE A 122 -3.62 -1.32 1.51
N ILE A 123 -2.70 -2.29 1.56
CA ILE A 123 -3.01 -3.70 1.24
C ILE A 123 -4.13 -4.24 2.13
N PRO A 124 -4.04 -4.21 3.48
CA PRO A 124 -5.09 -4.77 4.31
C PRO A 124 -6.41 -4.01 4.18
N GLY A 125 -6.37 -2.68 4.06
CA GLY A 125 -7.58 -1.87 3.87
C GLY A 125 -8.36 -2.25 2.61
N VAL A 126 -7.66 -2.52 1.51
CA VAL A 126 -8.26 -2.94 0.25
C VAL A 126 -8.69 -4.41 0.30
N PHE A 127 -7.79 -5.31 0.68
CA PHE A 127 -8.02 -6.76 0.63
C PHE A 127 -9.20 -7.20 1.49
N ILE A 128 -9.24 -6.76 2.75
CA ILE A 128 -10.34 -7.12 3.67
C ILE A 128 -11.66 -6.54 3.19
N THR A 129 -11.64 -5.34 2.59
CA THR A 129 -12.86 -4.74 2.03
C THR A 129 -13.39 -5.47 0.81
N VAL A 130 -12.53 -5.81 -0.14
CA VAL A 130 -12.92 -6.57 -1.33
C VAL A 130 -13.36 -7.98 -0.95
N SER A 131 -12.66 -8.65 -0.03
CA SER A 131 -13.04 -9.99 0.45
C SER A 131 -14.42 -10.01 1.09
N GLU A 132 -14.74 -9.06 1.97
CA GLU A 132 -16.07 -9.00 2.57
C GLU A 132 -17.18 -8.64 1.59
N GLU A 133 -16.88 -7.80 0.59
CA GLU A 133 -17.89 -7.37 -0.39
C GLU A 133 -18.22 -8.49 -1.37
N PHE A 134 -17.22 -9.25 -1.83
CA PHE A 134 -17.38 -10.27 -2.87
C PHE A 134 -17.31 -11.72 -2.36
N GLY A 135 -17.11 -11.92 -1.06
CA GLY A 135 -17.11 -13.24 -0.43
C GLY A 135 -15.84 -14.07 -0.61
N PHE A 136 -14.68 -13.44 -0.82
CA PHE A 136 -13.40 -14.15 -0.93
C PHE A 136 -12.93 -14.69 0.43
N SER A 137 -12.39 -15.90 0.40
CA SER A 137 -11.82 -16.61 1.56
C SER A 137 -10.42 -16.10 1.96
N ASP A 138 -9.98 -16.46 3.16
CA ASP A 138 -8.63 -16.15 3.65
C ASP A 138 -7.54 -16.81 2.78
N ASP A 139 -7.79 -18.00 2.26
CA ASP A 139 -6.85 -18.69 1.37
C ASP A 139 -6.68 -17.94 0.03
N GLU A 140 -7.75 -17.32 -0.47
CA GLU A 140 -7.68 -16.46 -1.65
C GLU A 140 -6.95 -15.14 -1.35
N LEU A 141 -7.14 -14.58 -0.16
CA LEU A 141 -6.36 -13.40 0.27
C LEU A 141 -4.87 -13.72 0.45
N VAL A 142 -4.52 -14.92 0.91
CA VAL A 142 -3.11 -15.37 0.99
C VAL A 142 -2.49 -15.46 -0.41
N LYS A 143 -3.23 -15.98 -1.40
CA LYS A 143 -2.79 -15.96 -2.81
C LYS A 143 -2.65 -14.53 -3.33
N ALA A 144 -3.58 -13.64 -2.99
CA ALA A 144 -3.46 -12.23 -3.35
C ALA A 144 -2.21 -11.56 -2.74
N LEU A 145 -1.81 -11.94 -1.51
CA LEU A 145 -0.56 -11.46 -0.90
C LEU A 145 0.68 -11.91 -1.68
N LEU A 146 0.69 -13.12 -2.24
CA LEU A 146 1.76 -13.57 -3.14
C LEU A 146 1.81 -12.74 -4.42
N THR A 147 0.67 -12.41 -5.01
CA THR A 147 0.61 -11.53 -6.20
C THR A 147 1.09 -10.12 -5.90
N ALA A 148 0.65 -9.55 -4.78
CA ALA A 148 1.17 -8.28 -4.28
C ALA A 148 2.70 -8.34 -4.07
N SER A 149 3.21 -9.45 -3.54
CA SER A 149 4.64 -9.66 -3.31
C SER A 149 5.44 -9.73 -4.61
N ALA A 150 4.91 -10.32 -5.68
CA ALA A 150 5.57 -10.36 -6.99
C ALA A 150 5.78 -8.95 -7.57
N ILE A 151 4.74 -8.12 -7.50
CA ILE A 151 4.78 -6.72 -7.95
C ILE A 151 5.74 -5.92 -7.07
N GLY A 152 5.62 -6.07 -5.74
CA GLY A 152 6.51 -5.41 -4.78
C GLY A 152 7.97 -5.80 -4.94
N PHE A 153 8.25 -7.06 -5.27
CA PHE A 153 9.60 -7.56 -5.57
C PHE A 153 10.20 -6.84 -6.79
N ILE A 154 9.44 -6.69 -7.88
CA ILE A 154 9.92 -6.00 -9.09
C ILE A 154 10.22 -4.53 -8.78
N ILE A 155 9.32 -3.85 -8.06
CA ILE A 155 9.50 -2.45 -7.70
C ILE A 155 10.72 -2.25 -6.80
N THR A 156 10.84 -3.07 -5.74
CA THR A 156 11.96 -2.98 -4.80
C THR A 156 13.30 -3.26 -5.49
N ARG A 157 13.32 -4.18 -6.44
CA ARG A 157 14.53 -4.56 -7.17
C ARG A 157 15.01 -3.47 -8.14
N ASN A 158 14.08 -2.85 -8.89
CA ASN A 158 14.42 -1.98 -10.01
C ASN A 158 14.27 -0.48 -9.69
N ALA A 159 13.70 -0.15 -8.53
CA ALA A 159 13.50 1.22 -8.07
C ALA A 159 13.87 1.32 -6.58
N THR A 160 13.01 1.96 -5.79
CA THR A 160 13.10 2.04 -4.34
C THR A 160 11.68 2.00 -3.78
N VAL A 161 11.55 1.57 -2.53
CA VAL A 161 10.30 1.67 -1.76
C VAL A 161 10.43 2.62 -0.58
N ALA A 162 11.56 3.33 -0.44
CA ALA A 162 11.80 4.24 0.66
C ALA A 162 11.35 5.68 0.34
N GLY A 163 10.57 6.28 1.24
CA GLY A 163 10.10 7.67 1.12
C GLY A 163 11.26 8.67 1.06
N ALA A 164 12.27 8.46 1.88
CA ALA A 164 13.50 9.24 1.93
C ALA A 164 14.32 9.22 0.62
N GLU A 165 14.17 8.19 -0.22
CA GLU A 165 14.91 8.10 -1.48
C GLU A 165 14.08 8.57 -2.68
N GLY A 166 12.83 8.11 -2.76
CA GLY A 166 11.99 8.24 -3.94
C GLY A 166 10.77 9.14 -3.76
N GLY A 167 10.55 9.71 -2.59
CA GLY A 167 9.28 10.35 -2.22
C GLY A 167 8.19 9.31 -1.93
N CYS A 168 7.01 9.77 -1.55
CA CYS A 168 5.93 8.87 -1.13
C CYS A 168 5.24 8.14 -2.30
N GLN A 169 5.56 8.51 -3.54
CA GLN A 169 5.30 7.67 -4.73
C GLN A 169 5.95 6.27 -4.58
N ALA A 170 7.15 6.20 -3.99
CA ALA A 170 7.90 4.97 -3.83
C ALA A 170 7.33 4.10 -2.69
N GLU A 171 6.72 4.70 -1.67
CA GLU A 171 6.08 3.97 -0.59
C GLU A 171 4.61 3.65 -0.90
N THR A 172 3.76 4.68 -0.85
CA THR A 172 2.31 4.52 -0.97
C THR A 172 1.87 4.23 -2.41
N GLY A 173 2.60 4.73 -3.41
CA GLY A 173 2.36 4.38 -4.81
C GLY A 173 2.67 2.91 -5.08
N SER A 174 3.79 2.39 -4.54
CA SER A 174 4.15 0.98 -4.64
C SER A 174 3.16 0.07 -3.90
N ALA A 175 2.77 0.43 -2.68
CA ALA A 175 1.74 -0.31 -1.94
C ALA A 175 0.40 -0.36 -2.69
N ALA A 176 -0.01 0.76 -3.30
CA ALA A 176 -1.20 0.82 -4.13
C ALA A 176 -1.07 -0.06 -5.39
N ALA A 177 0.11 -0.08 -6.04
CA ALA A 177 0.39 -0.93 -7.19
C ALA A 177 0.33 -2.42 -6.86
N MET A 178 0.94 -2.80 -5.74
CA MET A 178 0.88 -4.16 -5.19
C MET A 178 -0.58 -4.57 -4.93
N ALA A 179 -1.36 -3.70 -4.28
CA ALA A 179 -2.77 -3.96 -4.01
C ALA A 179 -3.60 -4.07 -5.30
N ALA A 180 -3.42 -3.15 -6.24
CA ALA A 180 -4.20 -3.11 -7.48
C ALA A 180 -4.02 -4.37 -8.33
N GLY A 181 -2.77 -4.78 -8.58
CA GLY A 181 -2.51 -5.98 -9.37
C GLY A 181 -3.00 -7.26 -8.69
N ALA A 182 -2.89 -7.33 -7.37
CA ALA A 182 -3.45 -8.45 -6.60
C ALA A 182 -4.98 -8.50 -6.64
N ILE A 183 -5.67 -7.36 -6.54
CA ILE A 183 -7.13 -7.31 -6.69
C ILE A 183 -7.56 -7.72 -8.10
N VAL A 184 -6.83 -7.29 -9.14
CA VAL A 184 -7.14 -7.74 -10.51
C VAL A 184 -7.07 -9.25 -10.62
N GLU A 185 -6.03 -9.89 -10.10
CA GLU A 185 -5.93 -11.36 -10.15
C GLU A 185 -7.02 -12.04 -9.29
N LEU A 186 -7.29 -11.51 -8.08
CA LEU A 186 -8.34 -12.00 -7.19
C LEU A 186 -9.73 -11.94 -7.85
N MET A 187 -9.98 -10.90 -8.65
CA MET A 187 -11.21 -10.71 -9.43
C MET A 187 -11.21 -11.48 -10.77
N GLY A 188 -10.25 -12.38 -10.99
CA GLY A 188 -10.19 -13.24 -12.18
C GLY A 188 -9.54 -12.61 -13.41
N GLY A 189 -8.88 -11.47 -13.26
CA GLY A 189 -8.10 -10.82 -14.32
C GLY A 189 -6.89 -11.64 -14.80
N THR A 190 -6.33 -11.21 -15.92
CA THR A 190 -5.10 -11.80 -16.48
C THR A 190 -3.85 -11.14 -15.85
N PRO A 191 -2.68 -11.80 -15.89
CA PRO A 191 -1.43 -11.20 -15.44
C PRO A 191 -1.12 -9.86 -16.10
N GLU A 192 -1.46 -9.68 -17.39
CA GLU A 192 -1.27 -8.42 -18.11
C GLU A 192 -2.14 -7.31 -17.51
N LYS A 193 -3.43 -7.60 -17.23
CA LYS A 193 -4.32 -6.64 -16.57
C LYS A 193 -3.82 -6.29 -15.16
N ALA A 194 -3.21 -7.23 -14.44
CA ALA A 194 -2.65 -6.97 -13.13
C ALA A 194 -1.47 -5.97 -13.21
N LEU A 195 -0.59 -6.11 -14.19
CA LEU A 195 0.49 -5.16 -14.44
C LEU A 195 0.00 -3.82 -15.03
N ASP A 196 -1.09 -3.82 -15.80
CA ASP A 196 -1.76 -2.59 -16.24
C ASP A 196 -2.28 -1.80 -15.03
N ALA A 197 -2.99 -2.46 -14.10
CA ALA A 197 -3.49 -1.83 -12.87
C ALA A 197 -2.35 -1.29 -12.00
N ALA A 198 -1.29 -2.06 -11.80
CA ALA A 198 -0.09 -1.61 -11.09
C ALA A 198 0.60 -0.41 -11.78
N SER A 199 0.53 -0.33 -13.11
CA SER A 199 1.04 0.81 -13.86
C SER A 199 0.18 2.07 -13.66
N PHE A 200 -1.14 1.93 -13.64
CA PHE A 200 -2.05 3.07 -13.41
C PHE A 200 -1.83 3.71 -12.04
N THR A 201 -1.68 2.89 -10.99
CA THR A 201 -1.48 3.44 -9.64
C THR A 201 -0.21 4.26 -9.54
N ILE A 202 0.92 3.75 -10.07
CA ILE A 202 2.21 4.44 -10.02
C ILE A 202 2.11 5.75 -10.80
N LYS A 203 1.55 5.73 -12.02
CA LYS A 203 1.34 6.94 -12.84
C LYS A 203 0.58 8.03 -12.10
N ASN A 204 -0.47 7.67 -11.38
CA ASN A 204 -1.30 8.61 -10.62
C ASN A 204 -0.57 9.22 -9.41
N THR A 205 0.59 8.67 -9.03
CA THR A 205 1.38 9.14 -7.88
C THR A 205 2.75 9.70 -8.27
N LEU A 206 3.12 9.71 -9.55
CA LEU A 206 4.43 10.21 -9.98
C LEU A 206 4.66 11.65 -9.49
N GLY A 207 5.79 11.86 -8.81
CA GLY A 207 6.17 13.14 -8.21
C GLY A 207 5.60 13.40 -6.81
N LEU A 208 4.88 12.44 -6.21
CA LEU A 208 4.38 12.57 -4.84
C LEU A 208 5.53 12.64 -3.83
N VAL A 209 5.75 13.84 -3.28
CA VAL A 209 6.82 14.15 -2.31
C VAL A 209 6.64 13.42 -0.98
N CYS A 210 7.67 13.29 -0.16
CA CYS A 210 7.56 12.86 1.23
C CYS A 210 7.99 14.00 2.14
N ASP A 211 7.09 14.61 2.90
CA ASP A 211 7.46 15.68 3.85
C ASP A 211 6.45 15.73 5.00
N PRO A 212 6.46 14.71 5.88
CA PRO A 212 5.50 14.61 6.94
C PRO A 212 5.72 15.64 8.05
N ILE A 213 4.63 16.09 8.66
CA ILE A 213 4.67 17.03 9.78
C ILE A 213 5.50 16.42 10.91
N ALA A 214 6.43 17.22 11.43
CA ALA A 214 7.36 16.83 12.48
C ALA A 214 8.23 15.60 12.14
N GLY A 215 8.35 15.20 10.86
CA GLY A 215 9.07 13.98 10.48
C GLY A 215 8.36 12.68 10.90
N LEU A 216 7.11 12.75 11.36
CA LEU A 216 6.38 11.62 11.92
C LEU A 216 5.53 10.89 10.88
N VAL A 217 5.42 9.57 10.98
CA VAL A 217 4.63 8.74 10.05
C VAL A 217 3.12 8.84 10.36
N GLU A 218 2.61 10.07 10.36
CA GLU A 218 1.25 10.41 10.81
C GLU A 218 0.53 11.27 9.76
N ALA A 219 0.88 12.56 9.67
CA ALA A 219 0.27 13.51 8.75
C ALA A 219 1.31 14.00 7.72
N PRO A 220 1.11 13.82 6.40
CA PRO A 220 -0.11 13.37 5.73
C PRO A 220 -0.19 11.84 5.48
N CYS A 221 0.70 11.03 6.05
CA CYS A 221 0.83 9.59 5.77
C CYS A 221 -0.52 8.84 5.88
N GLN A 222 -1.37 9.21 6.84
CA GLN A 222 -2.69 8.62 7.05
C GLN A 222 -3.61 8.82 5.84
N MET A 223 -3.69 10.06 5.37
CA MET A 223 -4.48 10.40 4.17
C MET A 223 -3.88 9.75 2.92
N ARG A 224 -2.57 9.54 2.87
CA ARG A 224 -1.92 8.84 1.74
C ARG A 224 -2.24 7.35 1.70
N ASN A 225 -2.47 6.71 2.86
CA ASN A 225 -2.99 5.34 2.88
C ASN A 225 -4.43 5.30 2.32
N ALA A 226 -5.28 6.27 2.70
CA ALA A 226 -6.62 6.39 2.15
C ALA A 226 -6.63 6.59 0.61
N ILE A 227 -5.82 7.53 0.11
CA ILE A 227 -5.69 7.78 -1.33
C ILE A 227 -5.06 6.59 -2.04
N GLY A 228 -4.08 5.91 -1.44
CA GLY A 228 -3.48 4.69 -1.98
C GLY A 228 -4.49 3.56 -2.14
N SER A 229 -5.36 3.34 -1.14
CA SER A 229 -6.46 2.37 -1.24
C SER A 229 -7.46 2.72 -2.34
N ALA A 230 -7.82 4.01 -2.46
CA ALA A 230 -8.70 4.45 -3.54
C ALA A 230 -8.08 4.28 -4.92
N ASN A 231 -6.82 4.68 -5.07
CA ASN A 231 -6.06 4.53 -6.31
C ASN A 231 -5.95 3.06 -6.73
N ALA A 232 -5.73 2.15 -5.77
CA ALA A 232 -5.67 0.72 -6.04
C ALA A 232 -7.00 0.17 -6.59
N LEU A 233 -8.12 0.51 -5.94
CA LEU A 233 -9.45 0.06 -6.35
C LEU A 233 -9.85 0.59 -7.73
N ILE A 234 -9.68 1.89 -7.99
CA ILE A 234 -10.03 2.47 -9.29
C ILE A 234 -9.11 1.96 -10.40
N SER A 235 -7.84 1.69 -10.10
CA SER A 235 -6.89 1.15 -11.08
C SER A 235 -7.20 -0.30 -11.43
N ALA A 236 -7.60 -1.11 -10.44
CA ALA A 236 -8.08 -2.46 -10.68
C ALA A 236 -9.35 -2.46 -11.55
N GLU A 237 -10.31 -1.58 -11.26
CA GLU A 237 -11.54 -1.43 -12.06
C GLU A 237 -11.22 -1.08 -13.52
N MET A 238 -10.36 -0.08 -13.76
CA MET A 238 -9.95 0.31 -15.11
C MET A 238 -9.31 -0.86 -15.89
N ALA A 239 -8.41 -1.60 -15.25
CA ALA A 239 -7.75 -2.74 -15.90
C ALA A 239 -8.72 -3.90 -16.17
N LEU A 240 -9.61 -4.21 -15.23
CA LEU A 240 -10.63 -5.24 -15.41
C LEU A 240 -11.59 -4.89 -16.56
N ALA A 241 -11.96 -3.62 -16.69
CA ALA A 241 -12.75 -3.08 -17.81
C ALA A 241 -12.01 -3.12 -19.17
N GLY A 242 -10.71 -3.45 -19.18
CA GLY A 242 -9.91 -3.61 -20.40
C GLY A 242 -9.19 -2.33 -20.84
N VAL A 243 -9.13 -1.30 -19.99
CA VAL A 243 -8.23 -0.17 -20.20
C VAL A 243 -6.80 -0.69 -20.07
N LYS A 244 -5.97 -0.41 -21.09
CA LYS A 244 -4.57 -0.84 -21.12
C LYS A 244 -3.63 0.28 -20.75
N SER A 245 -2.53 -0.08 -20.10
CA SER A 245 -1.44 0.84 -19.84
C SER A 245 -0.65 1.07 -21.12
N ILE A 246 -0.70 2.30 -21.66
CA ILE A 246 0.05 2.67 -22.87
C ILE A 246 1.57 2.48 -22.68
N ILE A 247 2.06 2.85 -21.50
CA ILE A 247 3.46 2.65 -21.09
C ILE A 247 3.55 1.38 -20.24
N PRO A 248 4.38 0.39 -20.60
CA PRO A 248 4.53 -0.87 -19.86
C PRO A 248 4.97 -0.68 -18.40
N PHE A 249 4.62 -1.65 -17.55
CA PHE A 249 4.92 -1.61 -16.12
C PHE A 249 6.39 -1.34 -15.80
N ASP A 250 7.31 -2.00 -16.50
CA ASP A 250 8.75 -1.85 -16.26
C ASP A 250 9.24 -0.41 -16.51
N GLU A 251 8.76 0.23 -17.58
CA GLU A 251 9.08 1.62 -17.89
C GLU A 251 8.46 2.59 -16.89
N VAL A 252 7.28 2.26 -16.35
CA VAL A 252 6.62 3.04 -15.30
C VAL A 252 7.41 2.97 -13.99
N VAL A 253 7.93 1.79 -13.63
CA VAL A 253 8.79 1.61 -12.45
C VAL A 253 10.12 2.36 -12.61
N ASP A 254 10.76 2.27 -13.78
CA ASP A 254 11.96 3.08 -14.08
C ASP A 254 11.68 4.58 -13.99
N THR A 255 10.55 5.02 -14.54
CA THR A 255 10.13 6.43 -14.47
C THR A 255 9.95 6.88 -13.02
N MET A 256 9.29 6.08 -12.18
CA MET A 256 9.13 6.37 -10.75
C MET A 256 10.49 6.54 -10.07
N TYR A 257 11.45 5.66 -10.35
CA TYR A 257 12.81 5.74 -9.82
C TYR A 257 13.51 7.04 -10.23
N ARG A 258 13.48 7.35 -11.53
CA ARG A 258 14.12 8.55 -12.10
C ARG A 258 13.50 9.84 -11.55
N VAL A 259 12.16 9.92 -11.48
CA VAL A 259 11.45 11.05 -10.87
C VAL A 259 11.86 11.21 -9.41
N GLY A 260 11.97 10.11 -8.66
CA GLY A 260 12.43 10.12 -7.27
C GLY A 260 13.86 10.65 -7.12
N LYS A 261 14.78 10.23 -8.00
CA LYS A 261 16.17 10.71 -8.00
C LYS A 261 16.30 12.20 -8.36
N CYS A 262 15.39 12.72 -9.18
CA CYS A 262 15.34 14.15 -9.52
C CYS A 262 14.67 15.01 -8.42
N MET A 263 14.06 14.40 -7.41
CA MET A 263 13.38 15.13 -6.34
C MET A 263 14.40 15.85 -5.44
N PRO A 264 14.20 17.15 -5.14
CA PRO A 264 15.01 17.87 -4.16
C PRO A 264 15.05 17.15 -2.81
N MET A 265 16.15 17.26 -2.07
CA MET A 265 16.30 16.60 -0.76
C MET A 265 15.27 17.13 0.26
N GLU A 266 14.94 18.40 0.17
CA GLU A 266 13.97 19.10 1.02
C GLU A 266 12.54 18.54 0.88
N LEU A 267 12.27 17.80 -0.21
CA LEU A 267 11.00 17.16 -0.52
C LEU A 267 11.04 15.63 -0.31
N ARG A 268 12.12 15.11 0.29
CA ARG A 268 12.39 13.69 0.54
C ARG A 268 12.62 13.38 2.02
N GLU A 269 11.52 13.34 2.75
CA GLU A 269 11.37 12.94 4.16
C GLU A 269 12.22 13.75 5.17
N THR A 270 12.77 14.89 4.75
CA THR A 270 13.64 15.72 5.60
C THR A 270 12.89 16.71 6.49
N ALA A 271 11.58 16.86 6.32
CA ALA A 271 10.75 17.84 7.05
C ALA A 271 11.16 19.32 6.76
N MET A 272 11.82 19.58 5.62
CA MET A 272 12.44 20.89 5.33
C MET A 272 11.73 21.72 4.26
N GLY A 273 10.99 21.10 3.32
CA GLY A 273 10.54 21.79 2.10
C GLY A 273 9.04 21.81 1.84
N GLY A 274 8.26 20.88 2.39
CA GLY A 274 6.84 20.69 2.09
C GLY A 274 5.91 21.09 3.23
N LEU A 275 4.98 20.21 3.60
CA LEU A 275 3.98 20.47 4.64
C LEU A 275 4.61 20.72 6.01
N ALA A 276 5.71 20.03 6.32
CA ALA A 276 6.40 20.18 7.59
C ALA A 276 7.00 21.59 7.75
N ALA A 277 7.39 22.21 6.64
CA ALA A 277 8.03 23.53 6.62
C ALA A 277 7.06 24.71 6.75
N THR A 278 5.75 24.45 6.72
CA THR A 278 4.70 25.49 6.88
C THR A 278 4.73 26.10 8.29
N PRO A 279 4.18 27.32 8.50
CA PRO A 279 4.12 27.92 9.83
C PRO A 279 3.47 27.03 10.88
N THR A 280 2.38 26.35 10.52
CA THR A 280 1.70 25.39 11.40
C THR A 280 2.53 24.14 11.63
N GLY A 281 3.16 23.57 10.59
CA GLY A 281 4.02 22.39 10.72
C GLY A 281 5.21 22.64 11.66
N LYS A 282 5.89 23.80 11.50
CA LYS A 282 7.00 24.22 12.36
C LYS A 282 6.57 24.45 13.81
N ARG A 283 5.39 25.05 14.03
CA ARG A 283 4.83 25.22 15.38
C ARG A 283 4.56 23.87 16.04
N ILE A 284 3.90 22.96 15.34
CA ILE A 284 3.60 21.61 15.85
C ILE A 284 4.88 20.84 16.18
N MET A 285 5.89 20.88 15.30
CA MET A 285 7.18 20.25 15.56
C MET A 285 7.81 20.76 16.87
N LYS A 286 7.79 22.08 17.10
CA LYS A 286 8.29 22.67 18.34
C LYS A 286 7.52 22.18 19.58
N GLU A 287 6.19 22.15 19.51
CA GLU A 287 5.33 21.69 20.61
C GLU A 287 5.56 20.22 20.98
N ILE A 288 5.87 19.35 20.02
CA ILE A 288 6.21 17.95 20.27
C ILE A 288 7.57 17.84 20.96
N LEU A 289 8.59 18.50 20.43
CA LEU A 289 9.95 18.46 20.99
C LEU A 289 9.99 19.01 22.43
N GLU A 290 9.21 20.05 22.74
CA GLU A 290 9.11 20.59 24.10
C GLU A 290 8.49 19.60 25.09
N LYS A 291 7.55 18.74 24.65
CA LYS A 291 6.93 17.70 25.50
C LYS A 291 7.86 16.51 25.76
N GLU A 292 8.76 16.17 24.83
CA GLU A 292 9.73 15.08 25.03
C GLU A 292 10.84 15.47 26.02
N LEU A 293 11.09 16.77 26.19
CA LEU A 293 12.11 17.31 27.08
C LEU A 293 11.61 17.59 28.51
N SER A 294 10.31 17.44 28.77
CA SER A 294 9.63 17.70 30.06
C SER A 294 9.25 16.41 30.77
#